data_AF-W2SSR9-F1
#
_entry.id   AF-W2SSR9-F1
#
_cell.length_a   1.000
_cell.length_b   1.000
_cell.length_c   1.000
_cell.angle_alpha   90.00
_cell.angle_beta   90.00
_cell.angle_gamma   90.00
#
_symmetry.space_group_name_H-M   'P 1'
#
loop_
_entity.id
_entity.type
_entity.pdbx_description
1 polymer ?
#
loop_
_entity_poly.entity_id
_entity_poly.type
_entity_poly.pdbx_seq_one_letter_code
_entity_poly.pdbx_strand_id
1 'polypeptide(L)'
;MDPGIARKTPPARCQSGWTYFTKTNSCYKYFLWQNFDNAENICKGNGGHLTSIHSTEEDTFVSTMAMSGNTYTDSSELTWIGLKQVNYPSSKDWTWTDGSPVDFFMWAPTQPDDSHGQEHCVE
;
A
#
# COMPACT_ATOMS: atom_id res chain seq x y z
N MET A 1 -36.15 25.16 26.20
CA MET A 1 -34.92 25.62 25.51
C MET A 1 -33.77 25.02 26.31
N ASP A 2 -33.07 24.04 25.76
CA ASP A 2 -31.93 23.37 26.40
C ASP A 2 -30.69 23.62 25.53
N PRO A 3 -29.66 24.33 26.03
CA PRO A 3 -28.54 24.75 25.21
C PRO A 3 -27.44 23.67 25.21
N GLY A 4 -27.08 23.17 24.03
CA GLY A 4 -25.69 22.77 23.80
C GLY A 4 -25.36 21.30 23.59
N ILE A 5 -26.18 20.52 22.86
CA ILE A 5 -25.63 19.36 22.15
C ILE A 5 -24.92 19.90 20.89
N ALA A 6 -23.67 20.31 21.04
CA ALA A 6 -22.76 20.36 19.91
C ALA A 6 -22.74 18.95 19.30
N ARG A 7 -23.25 18.80 18.07
CA ARG A 7 -23.01 17.60 17.28
C ARG A 7 -21.50 17.44 17.20
N LYS A 8 -20.94 16.49 17.93
CA LYS A 8 -19.55 16.05 17.74
C LYS A 8 -19.50 15.57 16.29
N THR A 9 -19.00 16.40 15.38
CA THR A 9 -18.64 15.94 14.05
C THR A 9 -17.71 14.76 14.28
N PRO A 10 -18.04 13.55 13.78
CA PRO A 10 -17.09 12.45 13.82
C PRO A 10 -15.78 12.97 13.23
N PRO A 11 -14.60 12.68 13.81
CA PRO A 11 -13.35 12.99 13.17
C PRO A 11 -13.45 12.58 11.69
N ALA A 12 -13.07 13.47 10.78
CA ALA A 12 -12.92 13.08 9.39
C ALA A 12 -12.00 11.85 9.41
N ARG A 13 -12.55 10.69 9.04
CA ARG A 13 -11.87 9.40 9.27
C ARG A 13 -10.50 9.36 8.58
N CYS A 14 -10.34 10.15 7.52
CA CYS A 14 -9.08 10.41 6.85
C CYS A 14 -8.90 11.90 6.57
N GLN A 15 -7.65 12.31 6.37
CA GLN A 15 -7.30 13.63 5.85
C GLN A 15 -7.85 13.83 4.41
N SER A 16 -7.92 15.08 3.95
CA SER A 16 -8.41 15.39 2.60
C SER A 16 -7.58 14.68 1.52
N GLY A 17 -8.26 14.09 0.53
CA GLY A 17 -7.64 13.35 -0.56
C GLY A 17 -7.08 11.98 -0.17
N TRP A 18 -7.51 11.42 0.97
CA TRP A 18 -7.30 10.02 1.35
C TRP A 18 -8.63 9.28 1.34
N THR A 19 -8.58 7.99 1.01
CA THR A 19 -9.75 7.12 0.95
C THR A 19 -9.76 6.19 2.16
N TYR A 20 -10.85 6.19 2.92
CA TYR A 20 -11.01 5.31 4.08
C TYR A 20 -11.48 3.92 3.65
N PHE A 21 -10.76 2.87 4.07
CA PHE A 21 -11.18 1.49 3.88
C PHE A 21 -11.66 0.87 5.20
N THR A 22 -12.95 0.53 5.24
CA THR A 22 -13.59 0.04 6.47
C THR A 22 -13.04 -1.30 6.97
N LYS A 23 -12.58 -2.17 6.07
CA LYS A 23 -12.12 -3.53 6.42
C LYS A 23 -10.81 -3.53 7.20
N THR A 24 -9.94 -2.56 6.93
CA THR A 24 -8.64 -2.40 7.58
C THR A 24 -8.62 -1.25 8.58
N ASN A 25 -9.74 -0.50 8.69
CA ASN A 25 -9.87 0.69 9.51
C ASN A 25 -8.73 1.71 9.23
N SER A 26 -8.30 1.80 7.98
CA SER A 26 -7.12 2.56 7.56
C SER A 26 -7.43 3.51 6.40
N CYS A 27 -6.53 4.47 6.18
CA CYS A 27 -6.63 5.48 5.13
C CYS A 27 -5.56 5.24 4.08
N TYR A 28 -5.95 5.29 2.81
CA TYR A 28 -5.08 4.99 1.68
C TYR A 28 -5.02 6.16 0.72
N LYS A 29 -3.88 6.32 0.06
CA LYS A 29 -3.67 7.33 -0.96
C LYS A 29 -2.69 6.84 -2.00
N TYR A 30 -3.08 7.01 -3.26
CA TYR A 30 -2.21 6.79 -4.39
C TYR A 30 -1.30 8.00 -4.62
N PHE A 31 -0.03 7.73 -4.90
CA PHE A 31 0.96 8.70 -5.31
C PHE A 31 1.58 8.26 -6.65
N LEU A 32 2.02 9.21 -7.46
CA LEU A 32 2.63 8.91 -8.76
C LEU A 32 3.94 8.13 -8.59
N TRP A 33 4.30 7.44 -9.68
CA TRP A 33 5.47 6.57 -9.79
C TRP A 33 6.77 7.17 -9.23
N GLN A 34 7.51 6.32 -8.52
CA GLN A 34 8.83 6.55 -7.92
C GLN A 34 9.58 5.23 -7.87
N ASN A 35 10.89 5.24 -7.60
CA ASN A 35 11.56 4.02 -7.12
C ASN A 35 11.05 3.65 -5.71
N PHE A 36 11.21 2.38 -5.33
CA PHE A 36 10.67 1.83 -4.08
C PHE A 36 11.06 2.66 -2.83
N ASP A 37 12.34 2.98 -2.65
CA ASP A 37 12.82 3.72 -1.47
C ASP A 37 12.22 5.13 -1.40
N ASN A 38 12.12 5.82 -2.53
CA ASN A 38 11.46 7.12 -2.60
C ASN A 38 9.95 7.01 -2.33
N ALA A 39 9.28 5.98 -2.84
CA ALA A 39 7.86 5.74 -2.60
C ALA A 39 7.57 5.53 -1.10
N GLU A 40 8.37 4.70 -0.44
CA GLU A 40 8.30 4.50 1.02
C GLU A 40 8.58 5.77 1.80
N ASN A 41 9.58 6.57 1.39
CA ASN A 41 9.87 7.85 2.04
C ASN A 41 8.73 8.87 1.89
N ILE A 42 8.03 8.89 0.75
CA ILE A 42 6.84 9.72 0.55
C ILE A 42 5.73 9.29 1.51
N CYS A 43 5.45 7.98 1.63
CA CYS A 43 4.44 7.48 2.55
C CYS A 43 4.79 7.82 4.01
N LYS A 44 6.05 7.62 4.42
CA LYS A 44 6.56 8.02 5.75
C LYS A 44 6.41 9.51 6.02
N GLY A 45 6.73 10.35 5.02
CA GLY A 45 6.54 11.80 5.11
C GLY A 45 5.08 12.23 5.29
N ASN A 46 4.12 11.37 4.93
CA ASN A 46 2.70 11.55 5.15
C ASN A 46 2.17 10.84 6.41
N GLY A 47 3.04 10.26 7.24
CA GLY A 47 2.66 9.56 8.47
C GLY A 47 2.12 8.14 8.27
N GLY A 48 2.43 7.52 7.13
CA GLY A 48 2.10 6.12 6.82
C GLY A 48 3.29 5.34 6.26
N HIS A 49 3.01 4.25 5.57
CA HIS A 49 3.98 3.39 4.89
C HIS A 49 3.43 3.00 3.51
N LEU A 50 4.26 2.45 2.63
CA LEU A 50 3.74 1.68 1.51
C LEU A 50 2.78 0.60 2.04
N THR A 51 1.71 0.37 1.30
CA THR A 51 0.60 -0.46 1.80
C THR A 51 1.05 -1.90 2.01
N SER A 52 0.70 -2.47 3.16
CA SER A 52 0.61 -3.92 3.32
C SER A 52 -0.72 -4.43 2.76
N ILE A 53 -0.79 -5.72 2.48
CA ILE A 53 -2.01 -6.39 2.01
C ILE A 53 -2.20 -7.66 2.81
N HIS A 54 -3.34 -7.78 3.48
CA HIS A 54 -3.67 -8.89 4.39
C HIS A 54 -4.96 -9.63 4.02
N SER A 55 -5.59 -9.27 2.90
CA SER A 55 -6.82 -9.92 2.42
C SER A 55 -7.06 -9.66 0.94
N THR A 56 -7.86 -10.52 0.31
CA THR A 56 -8.30 -10.34 -1.08
C THR A 56 -9.11 -9.05 -1.25
N GLU A 57 -9.90 -8.66 -0.25
CA GLU A 57 -10.66 -7.41 -0.31
C GLU A 57 -9.77 -6.18 -0.26
N GLU A 58 -8.68 -6.21 0.51
CA GLU A 58 -7.68 -5.14 0.52
C GLU A 58 -6.91 -5.08 -0.80
N ASP A 59 -6.48 -6.24 -1.33
CA ASP A 59 -5.83 -6.33 -2.64
C ASP A 59 -6.69 -5.71 -3.76
N THR A 60 -7.97 -6.10 -3.80
CA THR A 60 -8.94 -5.55 -4.77
C THR A 60 -9.13 -4.05 -4.59
N PHE A 61 -9.18 -3.57 -3.35
CA PHE A 61 -9.35 -2.15 -3.04
C PHE A 61 -8.13 -1.32 -3.47
N VAL A 62 -6.92 -1.79 -3.14
CA VAL A 62 -5.65 -1.14 -3.50
C VAL A 62 -5.44 -1.11 -5.01
N SER A 63 -5.60 -2.26 -5.69
CA SER A 63 -5.46 -2.34 -7.15
C SER A 63 -6.46 -1.44 -7.88
N THR A 64 -7.72 -1.39 -7.43
CA THR A 64 -8.72 -0.48 -8.00
C THR A 64 -8.34 0.99 -7.85
N MET A 65 -7.80 1.40 -6.69
CA MET A 65 -7.31 2.77 -6.50
C MET A 65 -6.11 3.08 -7.39
N ALA A 66 -5.17 2.15 -7.53
CA ALA A 66 -3.99 2.30 -8.36
C ALA A 66 -4.39 2.46 -9.84
N MET A 67 -5.35 1.67 -10.34
CA MET A 67 -5.86 1.77 -11.72
C MET A 67 -6.73 3.02 -11.95
N SER A 68 -7.30 3.63 -10.92
CA SER A 68 -8.26 4.72 -11.07
C SER A 68 -7.59 5.99 -11.59
N GLY A 69 -7.75 6.25 -12.89
CA GLY A 69 -7.22 7.44 -13.57
C GLY A 69 -5.80 7.27 -14.11
N ASN A 70 -5.25 6.05 -14.04
CA ASN A 70 -3.98 5.69 -14.66
C ASN A 70 -4.22 4.63 -15.76
N THR A 71 -3.42 4.68 -16.81
CA THR A 71 -3.38 3.62 -17.83
C THR A 71 -2.02 2.95 -17.71
N TYR A 72 -1.97 1.71 -17.21
CA TYR A 72 -0.75 0.91 -17.19
C TYR A 72 -0.54 0.31 -18.59
N THR A 73 0.47 0.81 -19.28
CA THR A 73 0.86 0.41 -20.64
C THR A 73 2.06 -0.53 -20.65
N ASP A 74 2.87 -0.53 -19.59
CA ASP A 74 3.93 -1.52 -19.35
C ASP A 74 4.15 -1.78 -17.84
N SER A 75 4.99 -2.77 -17.52
CA SER A 75 5.26 -3.17 -16.13
C SER A 75 6.02 -2.11 -15.33
N SER A 76 6.75 -1.20 -15.98
CA SER A 76 7.46 -0.12 -15.29
C SER A 76 6.52 0.94 -14.71
N GLU A 77 5.25 0.93 -15.12
CA GLU A 77 4.22 1.82 -14.60
C GLU A 77 3.48 1.22 -13.40
N LEU A 78 3.76 -0.02 -13.00
CA LEU A 78 3.14 -0.64 -11.82
C LEU A 78 3.47 0.12 -10.52
N THR A 79 2.67 -0.15 -9.49
CA THR A 79 2.63 0.68 -8.28
C THR A 79 3.17 -0.07 -7.08
N TRP A 80 4.31 0.36 -6.54
CA TRP A 80 4.91 -0.25 -5.36
C TRP A 80 3.93 -0.44 -4.19
N ILE A 81 3.97 -1.63 -3.59
CA ILE A 81 3.43 -1.95 -2.28
C ILE A 81 4.57 -2.17 -1.28
N GLY A 82 4.27 -2.37 0.00
CA GLY A 82 5.29 -2.42 1.05
C GLY A 82 6.08 -3.72 1.16
N LEU A 83 5.83 -4.72 0.30
CA LEU A 83 6.43 -6.05 0.43
C LEU A 83 7.85 -6.03 -0.16
N LYS A 84 8.82 -6.50 0.62
CA LYS A 84 10.23 -6.60 0.20
C LYS A 84 10.92 -7.81 0.79
N GLN A 85 12.00 -8.28 0.16
CA GLN A 85 12.83 -9.34 0.72
C GLN A 85 13.68 -8.84 1.88
N VAL A 86 13.77 -9.67 2.92
CA VAL A 86 14.63 -9.47 4.07
C VAL A 86 16.08 -9.69 3.66
N ASN A 87 16.97 -8.73 3.95
CA ASN A 87 18.41 -8.85 3.75
C ASN A 87 18.83 -9.41 2.37
N TYR A 88 18.15 -9.00 1.29
CA TYR A 88 18.50 -9.43 -0.07
C TYR A 88 19.99 -9.18 -0.39
N PRO A 89 20.70 -10.11 -1.07
CA PRO A 89 20.25 -11.41 -1.57
C PRO A 89 20.46 -12.59 -0.59
N SER A 90 20.75 -12.31 0.68
CA SER A 90 21.14 -13.32 1.66
C SER A 90 19.98 -14.12 2.29
N SER A 91 18.75 -13.62 2.22
CA SER A 91 17.54 -14.34 2.60
C SER A 91 16.49 -14.30 1.47
N LYS A 92 15.60 -15.28 1.49
CA LYS A 92 14.43 -15.41 0.60
C LYS A 92 13.11 -15.10 1.34
N ASP A 93 13.19 -14.68 2.60
CA ASP A 93 12.03 -14.29 3.40
C ASP A 93 11.53 -12.91 2.97
N TRP A 94 10.23 -12.67 3.13
CA TRP A 94 9.57 -11.41 2.82
C TRP A 94 9.17 -10.66 4.10
N THR A 95 9.09 -9.34 4.03
CA THR A 95 8.62 -8.46 5.11
C THR A 95 7.87 -7.26 4.54
N TRP A 96 6.89 -6.77 5.29
CA TRP A 96 6.27 -5.47 5.02
C TRP A 96 7.10 -4.32 5.63
N THR A 97 7.14 -3.17 4.97
CA THR A 97 7.86 -1.98 5.45
C THR A 97 7.24 -1.32 6.69
N ASP A 98 5.96 -1.57 6.94
CA ASP A 98 5.21 -1.08 8.11
C ASP A 98 5.37 -1.98 9.36
N GLY A 99 6.04 -3.12 9.22
CA GLY A 99 6.26 -4.11 10.29
C GLY A 99 5.08 -5.02 10.58
N SER A 100 4.01 -4.98 9.77
CA SER A 100 2.91 -5.93 9.83
C SER A 100 3.39 -7.36 9.50
N PRO A 101 2.71 -8.40 10.03
CA PRO A 101 3.08 -9.78 9.72
C PRO A 101 2.84 -10.10 8.24
N VAL A 102 3.70 -10.94 7.68
CA VAL A 102 3.47 -11.50 6.34
C VAL A 102 2.58 -12.73 6.48
N ASP A 103 1.27 -12.53 6.36
CA ASP A 103 0.22 -13.55 6.53
C ASP A 103 -0.63 -13.76 5.27
N PHE A 104 -0.35 -13.02 4.21
CA PHE A 104 -1.07 -13.05 2.94
C PHE A 104 -0.11 -12.89 1.77
N PHE A 105 -0.37 -13.67 0.71
CA PHE A 105 0.30 -13.54 -0.58
C PHE A 105 -0.71 -13.70 -1.70
N MET A 106 -0.65 -12.82 -2.70
CA MET A 106 -1.40 -12.94 -3.94
C MET A 106 -0.46 -12.71 -5.14
N TRP A 107 0.48 -13.63 -5.31
CA TRP A 107 1.41 -13.55 -6.43
C TRP A 107 0.69 -13.70 -7.77
N ALA A 108 1.10 -12.89 -8.74
CA ALA A 108 0.76 -13.13 -10.14
C ALA A 108 1.29 -14.52 -10.57
N PRO A 109 0.72 -15.14 -11.62
CA PRO A 109 1.27 -16.37 -12.16
C PRO A 109 2.78 -16.23 -12.43
N THR A 110 3.53 -17.25 -12.04
CA THR A 110 5.01 -17.36 -12.12
C THR A 110 5.83 -16.49 -11.16
N GLN A 111 5.20 -15.67 -10.30
CA GLN A 111 5.90 -14.85 -9.31
C GLN A 111 5.98 -15.53 -7.93
N PRO A 112 6.97 -15.18 -7.08
CA PRO A 112 8.12 -14.32 -7.37
C PRO A 112 9.21 -15.08 -8.15
N ASP A 113 9.79 -14.50 -9.21
CA ASP A 113 10.82 -15.16 -10.03
C ASP A 113 12.23 -14.56 -9.93
N ASP A 114 12.41 -13.45 -9.19
CA ASP A 114 13.71 -12.78 -8.99
C ASP A 114 14.35 -12.40 -10.35
N SER A 115 13.52 -11.99 -11.31
CA SER A 115 13.96 -11.68 -12.67
C SER A 115 15.13 -10.69 -12.65
N HIS A 116 16.20 -11.07 -13.34
CA HIS A 116 17.45 -10.30 -13.42
C HIS A 116 18.09 -9.92 -12.07
N GLY A 117 17.70 -10.54 -10.95
CA GLY A 117 18.17 -10.19 -9.62
C GLY A 117 17.68 -8.83 -9.12
N GLN A 118 16.53 -8.36 -9.62
CA GLN A 118 16.02 -7.00 -9.33
C GLN A 118 14.68 -6.99 -8.60
N GLU A 119 14.01 -8.14 -8.45
CA GLU A 119 12.64 -8.23 -7.91
C GLU A 119 12.62 -8.57 -6.41
N HIS A 120 13.28 -7.74 -5.61
CA HIS A 120 13.29 -7.86 -4.14
C HIS A 120 12.33 -6.86 -3.46
N CYS A 121 11.56 -6.12 -4.26
CA CYS A 121 10.49 -5.20 -3.89
C CYS A 121 9.29 -5.51 -4.79
N VAL A 122 8.07 -5.32 -4.30
CA VAL A 122 6.84 -5.76 -4.99
C VAL A 122 5.97 -4.58 -5.43
N GLU A 123 5.42 -4.69 -6.64
CA GLU A 123 4.45 -3.78 -7.26
C GLU A 123 3.04 -4.40 -7.30
#